data_AF-A0A9E5AFB2-F1
#
_entry.id   AF-A0A9E5AFB2-F1
#
_cell.length_a   1.000
_cell.length_b   1.000
_cell.length_c   1.000
_cell.angle_alpha   90.00
_cell.angle_beta   90.00
_cell.angle_gamma   90.00
#
_symmetry.space_group_name_H-M   'P 1'
#
loop_
_entity.id
_entity.type
_entity.pdbx_description
1 polymer ?
#
loop_
_entity_poly.entity_id
_entity_poly.type
_entity_poly.pdbx_seq_one_letter_code
_entity_poly.pdbx_strand_id
1 'polypeptide(L)'
;MTYDHGDGRCSLTGGVVYRGTRVPEIAGAYLYGDFCTGEVWAVSADRPESPVRIASSVPNLASIAVDAAGEVYLLAFGQPLRQIVSP
;
A
#
# COMPACT_ATOMS: atom_id res chain seq x y z
N MET A 1 15.56 7.39 0.79
CA MET A 1 14.85 6.47 1.70
C MET A 1 15.40 5.07 1.47
N THR A 2 15.69 4.33 2.53
CA THR A 2 16.14 2.93 2.47
C THR A 2 15.07 2.08 3.14
N TYR A 3 14.73 0.94 2.56
CA TYR A 3 13.79 -0.02 3.16
C TYR A 3 14.55 -1.10 3.92
N ASP A 4 14.34 -1.12 5.24
CA ASP A 4 14.97 -2.08 6.13
C ASP A 4 14.27 -3.44 6.05
N HIS A 5 15.06 -4.52 6.08
CA HIS A 5 14.58 -5.90 6.01
C HIS A 5 14.50 -6.56 7.41
N GLY A 6 14.44 -5.76 8.46
CA GLY A 6 14.12 -6.21 9.81
C GLY A 6 12.66 -6.59 9.98
N ASP A 7 12.33 -7.20 11.12
CA ASP A 7 10.97 -7.59 11.52
C ASP A 7 10.22 -8.52 10.55
N GLY A 8 10.96 -9.32 9.78
CA GLY A 8 10.37 -10.27 8.81
C GLY A 8 9.99 -9.64 7.46
N ARG A 9 10.34 -8.37 7.22
CA ARG A 9 10.21 -7.72 5.91
C ARG A 9 11.20 -8.32 4.91
N CYS A 10 10.74 -8.58 3.69
CA CYS A 10 11.53 -9.37 2.74
C CYS A 10 11.46 -8.89 1.29
N SER A 11 10.37 -8.25 0.89
CA SER A 11 10.13 -7.96 -0.52
C SER A 11 9.10 -6.87 -0.67
N LEU A 12 9.55 -5.73 -1.20
CA LEU A 12 8.68 -4.62 -1.55
C LEU A 12 7.79 -4.99 -2.73
N THR A 13 6.48 -4.89 -2.52
CA THR A 13 5.44 -5.01 -3.52
C THR A 13 4.73 -3.67 -3.64
N GLY A 14 4.90 -3.00 -4.78
CA GLY A 14 4.30 -1.69 -5.07
C GLY A 14 3.50 -1.71 -6.38
N GLY A 15 3.05 -0.58 -6.93
CA GLY A 15 3.47 0.80 -6.68
C GLY A 15 2.59 1.76 -7.47
N VAL A 16 1.62 2.38 -6.80
CA VAL A 16 0.66 3.30 -7.42
C VAL A 16 0.55 4.57 -6.60
N VAL A 17 0.28 5.69 -7.27
CA VAL A 17 -0.10 6.94 -6.59
C VAL A 17 -1.62 6.98 -6.49
N TYR A 18 -2.14 7.12 -5.28
CA TYR A 18 -3.59 7.20 -5.04
C TYR A 18 -4.17 8.48 -5.64
N ARG A 19 -5.17 8.32 -6.52
CA ARG A 19 -5.88 9.42 -7.20
C ARG A 19 -7.39 9.34 -7.06
N GLY A 20 -7.89 8.36 -6.33
CA GLY A 20 -9.30 8.23 -6.00
C GLY A 20 -9.75 9.29 -5.01
N THR A 21 -11.04 9.26 -4.70
CA THR A 21 -11.69 10.22 -3.81
C THR A 21 -12.26 9.59 -2.54
N ARG A 22 -12.31 8.24 -2.45
CA ARG A 22 -12.87 7.54 -1.29
C ARG A 22 -11.99 7.60 -0.04
N VAL A 23 -10.68 7.81 -0.19
CA VAL A 23 -9.70 7.86 0.91
C VAL A 23 -8.87 9.15 0.82
N PRO A 24 -9.47 10.32 1.11
CA PRO A 24 -8.82 11.61 0.92
C PRO A 24 -7.55 11.78 1.76
N GLU A 25 -7.40 11.04 2.86
CA GLU A 25 -6.24 11.09 3.75
C GLU A 25 -4.92 10.68 3.08
N ILE A 26 -5.00 9.90 1.98
CA ILE A 26 -3.84 9.42 1.23
C ILE A 26 -3.79 9.97 -0.20
N ALA A 27 -4.57 11.02 -0.50
CA ALA A 27 -4.57 11.69 -1.79
C ALA A 27 -3.15 12.09 -2.22
N GLY A 28 -2.71 11.61 -3.39
CA GLY A 28 -1.38 11.89 -3.93
C GLY A 28 -0.23 11.11 -3.31
N ALA A 29 -0.50 10.25 -2.32
CA ALA A 29 0.53 9.39 -1.74
C ALA A 29 0.86 8.20 -2.66
N TYR A 30 2.14 7.82 -2.69
CA TYR A 30 2.58 6.57 -3.31
C TYR A 30 2.37 5.42 -2.33
N LEU A 31 1.73 4.35 -2.81
CA LEU A 31 1.40 3.17 -2.02
C LEU A 31 2.34 2.02 -2.34
N TYR A 32 2.87 1.38 -1.30
CA TYR A 32 3.71 0.20 -1.38
C TYR A 32 3.47 -0.69 -0.17
N GLY A 33 3.86 -1.96 -0.25
CA GLY A 33 3.74 -2.90 0.85
C GLY A 33 4.84 -3.95 0.83
N ASP A 34 4.80 -4.86 1.80
CA ASP A 34 5.72 -5.97 1.93
C ASP A 34 5.00 -7.30 1.70
N PHE A 35 5.60 -8.18 0.89
CA PHE A 35 5.04 -9.49 0.61
C PHE A 35 4.94 -10.37 1.88
N CYS A 36 5.98 -10.37 2.71
CA CYS A 36 6.11 -11.27 3.86
C CYS A 36 5.29 -10.80 5.05
N THR A 37 5.36 -9.52 5.41
CA THR A 37 4.62 -8.99 6.56
C THR A 37 3.20 -8.58 6.19
N GLY A 38 2.93 -8.27 4.93
CA GLY A 38 1.64 -7.75 4.48
C GLY A 38 1.34 -6.34 4.98
N GLU A 39 2.34 -5.63 5.51
CA GLU A 39 2.23 -4.22 5.83
C GLU A 39 2.09 -3.41 4.53
N VAL A 40 1.26 -2.37 4.54
CA VAL A 40 1.07 -1.43 3.43
C VAL A 40 1.24 -0.02 3.95
N TRP A 41 1.97 0.79 3.22
CA TRP A 41 2.30 2.16 3.55
C TRP A 41 1.90 3.12 2.44
N ALA A 42 1.59 4.34 2.86
CA ALA A 42 1.43 5.52 2.03
C ALA A 42 2.59 6.49 2.31
N VAL A 43 3.29 6.92 1.27
CA VAL A 43 4.36 7.91 1.38
C VAL A 43 4.02 9.14 0.55
N SER A 44 4.11 10.32 1.18
CA SER A 44 3.94 11.61 0.51
C SER A 44 5.27 12.06 -0.11
N ALA A 45 5.21 12.64 -1.30
CA ALA A 45 6.38 13.26 -1.93
C ALA A 45 6.93 14.45 -1.13
N ASP A 46 6.08 15.13 -0.35
CA ASP A 46 6.47 16.27 0.48
C ASP A 46 7.15 15.84 1.79
N ARG A 47 6.87 14.61 2.26
CA ARG A 47 7.39 14.02 3.51
C ARG A 47 7.81 12.56 3.32
N PRO A 48 8.80 12.28 2.45
CA PRO A 48 9.20 10.91 2.10
C PRO A 48 9.82 10.13 3.26
N GLU A 49 10.32 10.82 4.29
CA GLU A 49 10.89 10.23 5.50
C GLU A 49 9.85 9.74 6.51
N SER A 50 8.57 10.10 6.31
CA SER A 50 7.48 9.80 7.25
C SER A 50 6.34 9.00 6.60
N PRO A 51 6.59 7.76 6.13
CA PRO A 51 5.54 6.92 5.57
C PRO A 51 4.50 6.55 6.65
N VAL A 52 3.22 6.59 6.28
CA VAL A 52 2.10 6.20 7.15
C VAL A 52 1.71 4.77 6.82
N ARG A 53 1.67 3.88 7.81
CA ARG A 53 1.15 2.51 7.62
C ARG A 53 -0.38 2.55 7.55
N ILE A 54 -0.94 2.09 6.43
CA ILE A 54 -2.38 2.12 6.13
C ILE A 54 -3.05 0.75 6.22
N ALA A 55 -2.27 -0.33 6.19
CA ALA A 55 -2.73 -1.67 6.54
C ALA A 55 -1.60 -2.45 7.22
N SER A 56 -1.94 -3.28 8.20
CA SER A 56 -0.96 -4.04 8.99
C SER A 56 -0.93 -5.54 8.65
N SER A 57 -1.87 -6.04 7.84
CA SER A 57 -1.91 -7.46 7.48
C SER A 57 -2.67 -7.71 6.18
N VAL A 58 -1.92 -7.82 5.09
CA VAL A 58 -2.36 -8.32 3.79
C VAL A 58 -1.37 -9.42 3.37
N PRO A 59 -1.51 -10.65 3.92
CA PRO A 59 -0.54 -11.71 3.73
C PRO A 59 -0.39 -12.07 2.25
N ASN A 60 0.83 -12.32 1.80
CA ASN A 60 1.16 -12.63 0.41
C ASN A 60 0.70 -11.52 -0.56
N LEU A 61 0.85 -10.25 -0.17
CA LEU A 61 0.56 -9.11 -1.03
C LEU A 61 1.37 -9.24 -2.33
N ALA A 62 0.66 -9.45 -3.44
CA ALA A 62 1.25 -9.72 -4.74
C ALA A 62 1.25 -8.49 -5.66
N SER A 63 0.28 -7.57 -5.49
CA SER A 63 0.21 -6.34 -6.27
C SER A 63 -0.73 -5.31 -5.62
N ILE A 64 -0.51 -4.04 -5.94
CA ILE A 64 -1.39 -2.92 -5.64
C ILE A 64 -1.89 -2.37 -6.97
N ALA A 65 -3.20 -2.41 -7.20
CA ALA A 65 -3.83 -2.05 -8.47
C ALA A 65 -4.77 -0.85 -8.31
N VAL A 66 -5.01 -0.15 -9.41
CA VAL A 66 -5.97 0.97 -9.50
C VAL A 66 -7.08 0.63 -10.48
N ASP A 67 -8.30 1.05 -10.19
CA ASP A 67 -9.39 1.06 -11.17
C ASP A 67 -9.42 2.37 -11.99
N ALA A 68 -10.41 2.49 -12.88
CA ALA A 68 -10.60 3.68 -13.71
C ALA A 68 -11.02 4.94 -12.92
N ALA A 69 -11.52 4.79 -11.70
CA ALA A 69 -11.85 5.89 -10.79
C ALA A 69 -10.64 6.32 -9.93
N GLY A 70 -9.50 5.64 -10.04
CA GLY A 70 -8.31 5.89 -9.23
C GLY A 70 -8.36 5.25 -7.84
N GLU A 71 -9.37 4.40 -7.57
CA GLU A 71 -9.48 3.68 -6.32
C GLU A 71 -8.55 2.47 -6.30
N VAL A 72 -8.01 2.16 -5.11
CA VAL A 72 -6.96 1.17 -4.96
C VAL A 72 -7.47 -0.16 -4.42
N TYR A 73 -6.92 -1.23 -4.99
CA TYR A 73 -7.17 -2.61 -4.62
C TYR A 73 -5.86 -3.32 -4.29
N LEU A 74 -5.91 -4.17 -3.27
CA LEU A 74 -4.82 -5.02 -2.82
C LEU A 74 -5.06 -6.44 -3.33
N LEU A 75 -4.09 -6.95 -4.08
CA LEU A 75 -4.10 -8.30 -4.65
C LEU A 75 -3.17 -9.19 -3.82
N ALA A 76 -3.67 -10.31 -3.34
CA ALA A 76 -2.89 -11.23 -2.51
C ALA A 76 -3.11 -12.69 -2.92
N PHE A 77 -2.05 -13.50 -2.87
CA PHE A 77 -2.15 -14.91 -3.26
C PHE A 77 -3.08 -15.68 -2.31
N GLY A 78 -4.02 -16.42 -2.91
CA GLY A 78 -4.97 -17.24 -2.16
C GLY A 78 -5.98 -16.45 -1.33
N GLN A 79 -6.15 -15.14 -1.60
CA GLN A 79 -7.07 -14.26 -0.89
C GLN A 79 -8.04 -13.55 -1.84
N PRO A 80 -9.23 -13.15 -1.38
CA PRO A 80 -10.12 -12.27 -2.14
C PRO A 80 -9.48 -10.91 -2.43
N LEU A 81 -9.96 -10.27 -3.49
CA LEU A 81 -9.72 -8.86 -3.78
C LEU A 81 -10.17 -7.98 -2.60
N ARG A 82 -9.30 -7.05 -2.17
CA ARG A 82 -9.63 -6.08 -1.09
C ARG A 82 -9.50 -4.66 -1.62
N GLN A 83 -10.53 -3.84 -1.44
CA GLN A 83 -10.49 -2.42 -1.75
C GLN A 83 -10.03 -1.62 -0.52
N ILE A 84 -9.21 -0.59 -0.73
CA ILE A 84 -8.88 0.36 0.34
C ILE A 84 -10.05 1.32 0.55
N VAL A 85 -10.46 1.48 1.80
CA VAL A 85 -11.54 2.38 2.22
C VAL A 85 -11.12 3.13 3.49
N SER A 86 -11.61 4.36 3.66
CA SER A 86 -11.48 5.08 4.93
C SER A 86 -12.32 4.39 6.02
N PRO A 87 -11.97 4.57 7.31
CA PRO A 87 -12.78 4.13 8.45
C PRO A 87 -14.24 4.61 8.41
#